data_AF-A0A6G1IE41-F1
#
_entry.id   AF-A0A6G1IE41-F1
#
_cell.length_a   1.000
_cell.length_b   1.000
_cell.length_c   1.000
_cell.angle_alpha   90.00
_cell.angle_beta   90.00
_cell.angle_gamma   90.00
#
_symmetry.space_group_name_H-M   'P 1'
#
loop_
_entity.id
_entity.type
_entity.pdbx_description
1 polymer ?
#
loop_
_entity_poly.entity_id
_entity_poly.type
_entity_poly.pdbx_seq_one_letter_code
_entity_poly.pdbx_strand_id
1 'polypeptide(L)'
;MMFLRGLPSPEWLATMGAMFRVDPAFFQTHMELPSSFNRKPTFSHPPLPSAARNVLQLRYVSIGLRHSKNEADHGNIDDLRRTTETEMEQYHVNLGIPKYRKPGDAIVRSYNIHDAQYFSVEQRISMCKLETPWGWLNIVWLDSGNDLSEGPQGPWLKSNEYYSNWKSTFLPTIQHLPGIALNRKWHDFAIPGQHHLNGRFNQSASLLPENYGQSLDKSLAATDSFYAFHELFSFSANSLCQFLNLIESIIMAETGYHSVRNQHFSQLNLLYHQDILNRLARVLQETLRGIQSVEGHTEETHRALVLVDFKELLARTDRLIKRCASGMEAVMNRAMIAESKRAISQAKKIEQLTWLATFYIPLSFMTSFFGMNLGNVGKGQLPLWMWFASAIPVTMLSFAAIRLLAWYLNQGVRKLE
;
A
#
# COMPACT_ATOMS: atom_id res chain seq x y z
N MET A 1 20.65 28.97 -1.14
CA MET A 1 20.23 27.59 -0.81
C MET A 1 21.23 26.62 -1.41
N MET A 2 21.55 25.54 -0.73
CA MET A 2 22.42 24.48 -1.24
C MET A 2 21.66 23.14 -1.26
N PHE A 3 21.71 22.44 -2.40
CA PHE A 3 21.07 21.13 -2.58
C PHE A 3 22.11 20.00 -2.57
N LEU A 4 21.88 19.00 -1.73
CA LEU A 4 22.51 17.68 -1.76
C LEU A 4 21.53 16.71 -2.41
N ARG A 5 21.98 15.94 -3.40
CA ARG A 5 21.14 15.00 -4.17
C ARG A 5 21.61 13.57 -3.97
N GLY A 6 20.67 12.67 -3.69
CA GLY A 6 20.92 11.26 -3.47
C GLY A 6 21.90 11.03 -2.33
N LEU A 7 22.71 9.99 -2.45
CA LEU A 7 23.67 9.55 -1.45
C LEU A 7 25.05 10.23 -1.67
N PRO A 8 25.44 11.22 -0.86
CA PRO A 8 26.74 11.87 -0.97
C PRO A 8 27.87 10.96 -0.49
N SER A 9 29.10 11.26 -0.93
CA SER A 9 30.28 10.55 -0.42
C SER A 9 30.57 10.96 1.03
N PRO A 10 31.16 10.07 1.85
CA PRO A 10 31.52 10.39 3.23
C PRO A 10 32.46 11.60 3.35
N GLU A 11 33.39 11.76 2.41
CA GLU A 11 34.33 12.88 2.36
C GLU A 11 33.60 14.20 2.12
N TRP A 12 32.57 14.17 1.27
CA TRP A 12 31.72 15.33 1.00
C TRP A 12 30.92 15.74 2.23
N LEU A 13 30.32 14.78 2.94
CA LEU A 13 29.61 15.04 4.20
C LEU A 13 30.54 15.62 5.27
N ALA A 14 31.75 15.06 5.42
CA ALA A 14 32.73 15.55 6.38
C ALA A 14 33.17 16.98 6.06
N THR A 15 33.44 17.26 4.78
CA THR A 15 33.85 18.60 4.31
C THR A 15 32.74 19.61 4.53
N MET A 16 31.50 19.27 4.16
CA MET A 16 30.32 20.11 4.37
C MET A 16 30.06 20.39 5.85
N GLY A 17 30.09 19.35 6.69
CA GLY A 17 29.94 19.47 8.13
C GLY A 17 30.98 20.40 8.74
N ALA A 18 32.25 20.27 8.35
CA ALA A 18 33.33 21.12 8.83
C ALA A 18 33.24 22.57 8.33
N MET A 19 32.95 22.76 7.03
CA MET A 19 32.92 24.08 6.38
C MET A 19 31.76 24.94 6.86
N PHE A 20 30.56 24.36 6.97
CA PHE A 20 29.34 25.08 7.31
C PHE A 20 28.87 24.84 8.75
N ARG A 21 29.63 24.08 9.55
CA ARG A 21 29.30 23.70 10.94
C ARG A 21 27.91 23.06 11.05
N VAL A 22 27.58 22.21 10.09
CA VAL A 22 26.31 21.47 10.08
C VAL A 22 26.31 20.45 11.21
N ASP A 23 25.25 20.42 12.02
CA ASP A 23 25.10 19.41 13.06
C ASP A 23 25.08 18.00 12.44
N PRO A 24 25.97 17.07 12.87
CA PRO A 24 25.95 15.69 12.41
C PRO A 24 24.59 14.99 12.58
N ALA A 25 23.76 15.42 13.54
CA ALA A 25 22.41 14.91 13.72
C ALA A 25 21.54 15.13 12.48
N PHE A 26 21.73 16.22 11.72
CA PHE A 26 21.05 16.44 10.43
C PHE A 26 21.36 15.31 9.46
N PHE A 27 22.64 14.95 9.32
CA PHE A 27 23.05 13.92 8.39
C PHE A 27 22.59 12.53 8.84
N GLN A 28 22.73 12.22 10.13
CA GLN A 28 22.29 10.95 10.70
C GLN A 28 20.78 10.75 10.52
N THR A 29 19.98 11.78 10.80
CA THR A 29 18.51 11.70 10.69
C THR A 29 18.07 11.55 9.23
N HIS A 30 18.77 12.18 8.27
CA HIS A 30 18.49 11.91 6.86
C HIS A 30 18.90 10.50 6.45
N MET A 31 20.06 10.01 6.89
CA MET A 31 20.60 8.69 6.52
C MET A 31 19.91 7.49 7.20
N GLU A 32 18.97 7.73 8.09
CA GLU A 32 18.24 6.68 8.81
C GLU A 32 17.46 5.77 7.83
N LEU A 33 17.86 4.51 7.80
CA LEU A 33 17.21 3.44 7.06
C LEU A 33 17.17 2.19 7.96
N PRO A 34 16.08 1.41 7.99
CA PRO A 34 15.87 0.32 8.95
C PRO A 34 17.00 -0.73 8.97
N SER A 35 17.61 -0.97 7.80
CA SER A 35 18.55 -2.09 7.58
C SER A 35 19.90 -1.66 7.01
N SER A 36 20.15 -0.35 6.87
CA SER A 36 21.35 0.11 6.17
C SER A 36 22.57 0.20 7.09
N PHE A 37 23.75 -0.01 6.49
CA PHE A 37 25.08 0.11 7.08
C PHE A 37 25.57 -1.04 7.98
N ASN A 38 24.88 -2.18 8.05
CA ASN A 38 25.31 -3.33 8.87
C ASN A 38 25.59 -2.97 10.34
N ARG A 39 25.00 -1.86 10.83
CA ARG A 39 25.14 -1.43 12.21
C ARG A 39 24.03 -2.08 13.02
N LYS A 40 24.36 -2.52 14.24
CA LYS A 40 23.34 -2.95 15.20
C LYS A 40 22.34 -1.79 15.40
N PRO A 41 21.02 -2.06 15.41
CA PRO A 41 20.05 -1.01 15.64
C PRO A 41 20.30 -0.40 17.01
N THR A 42 20.59 0.91 17.03
CA THR A 42 20.83 1.67 18.27
C THR A 42 19.54 2.24 18.86
N PHE A 43 18.42 2.10 18.14
CA PHE A 43 17.09 2.61 18.53
C PHE A 43 17.10 4.09 18.96
N SER A 44 18.02 4.88 18.41
CA SER A 44 18.21 6.29 18.73
C SER A 44 17.21 7.22 18.02
N HIS A 45 16.27 6.64 17.27
CA HIS A 45 15.28 7.35 16.47
C HIS A 45 13.86 6.91 16.87
N PRO A 46 12.88 7.84 16.85
CA PRO A 46 13.03 9.26 16.51
C PRO A 46 13.80 10.05 17.59
N PRO A 47 14.55 11.10 17.21
CA PRO A 47 15.24 11.95 18.17
C PRO A 47 14.24 12.76 19.01
N LEU A 48 14.66 13.21 20.20
CA LEU A 48 13.87 14.13 21.01
C LEU A 48 13.68 15.47 20.29
N PRO A 49 12.54 16.17 20.47
CA PRO A 49 12.26 17.44 19.78
C PRO A 49 13.34 18.52 19.98
N SER A 50 13.96 18.56 21.17
CA SER A 50 15.04 19.49 21.47
C SER A 50 16.30 19.25 20.62
N ALA A 51 16.57 18.01 20.25
CA ALA A 51 17.70 17.63 19.40
C ALA A 51 17.41 17.81 17.90
N ALA A 52 16.13 17.88 17.51
CA ALA A 52 15.70 18.03 16.12
C ALA A 52 15.26 19.47 15.77
N ARG A 53 15.52 20.46 16.63
CA ARG A 53 14.94 21.82 16.54
C ARG A 53 15.16 22.52 15.19
N ASN A 54 16.28 22.24 14.51
CA ASN A 54 16.66 22.91 13.26
C ASN A 54 16.53 22.01 12.02
N VAL A 55 15.92 20.82 12.15
CA VAL A 55 15.78 19.87 11.05
C VAL A 55 14.30 19.69 10.72
N LEU A 56 13.94 20.06 9.50
CA LEU A 56 12.60 19.83 8.98
C LEU A 56 12.63 18.74 7.92
N GLN A 57 11.72 17.76 8.02
CA GLN A 57 11.63 16.66 7.08
C GLN A 57 10.28 16.68 6.36
N LEU A 58 10.35 16.57 5.04
CA LEU A 58 9.20 16.39 4.17
C LEU A 58 9.27 15.01 3.51
N ARG A 59 8.10 14.41 3.34
CA ARG A 59 7.91 13.21 2.55
C ARG A 59 7.32 13.61 1.21
N TYR A 60 7.81 12.99 0.14
CA TYR A 60 7.13 13.06 -1.16
C TYR A 60 7.00 11.65 -1.72
N VAL A 61 6.04 11.51 -2.63
CA VAL A 61 5.71 10.23 -3.24
C VAL A 61 5.72 10.37 -4.75
N SER A 62 6.49 9.53 -5.42
CA SER A 62 6.43 9.37 -6.88
C SER A 62 5.54 8.17 -7.22
N ILE A 63 4.45 8.43 -7.93
CA ILE A 63 3.54 7.38 -8.40
C ILE A 63 4.09 6.82 -9.71
N GLY A 64 4.17 5.50 -9.80
CA GLY A 64 4.60 4.80 -11.00
C GLY A 64 3.51 3.95 -11.62
N LEU A 65 3.57 3.83 -12.93
CA LEU A 65 2.78 2.90 -13.73
C LEU A 65 3.62 1.67 -14.04
N ARG A 66 3.02 0.49 -13.94
CA ARG A 66 3.52 -0.75 -14.54
C ARG A 66 2.59 -1.16 -15.66
N HIS A 67 3.15 -1.41 -16.83
CA HIS A 67 2.39 -1.92 -17.96
C HIS A 67 2.77 -3.38 -18.21
N SER A 68 1.81 -4.30 -18.07
CA SER A 68 1.94 -5.68 -18.53
C SER A 68 1.36 -5.82 -19.92
N LYS A 69 2.09 -6.49 -20.83
CA LYS A 69 1.56 -6.82 -22.17
C LYS A 69 0.50 -7.93 -22.12
N ASN A 70 0.49 -8.74 -21.05
CA ASN A 70 -0.46 -9.83 -20.86
C ASN A 70 -1.25 -9.58 -19.57
N GLU A 71 -2.59 -9.54 -19.64
CA GLU A 71 -3.44 -9.48 -18.44
C GLU A 71 -3.30 -10.73 -17.56
N ALA A 72 -2.94 -11.87 -18.17
CA ALA A 72 -2.66 -13.12 -17.46
C ALA A 72 -1.36 -13.11 -16.63
N ASP A 73 -0.46 -12.13 -16.84
CA ASP A 73 0.77 -11.96 -16.05
C ASP A 73 0.52 -11.23 -14.73
N HIS A 74 -0.70 -10.72 -14.49
CA HIS A 74 -1.06 -10.16 -13.19
C HIS A 74 -1.19 -11.29 -12.17
N GLY A 75 -0.04 -11.80 -11.69
CA GLY A 75 0.05 -12.72 -10.57
C GLY A 75 -0.63 -12.14 -9.33
N ASN A 76 -0.80 -12.98 -8.31
CA ASN A 76 -1.41 -12.57 -7.05
C ASN A 76 -0.69 -11.34 -6.46
N ILE A 77 -1.43 -10.25 -6.27
CA ILE A 77 -0.91 -8.97 -5.77
C ILE A 77 -0.23 -9.15 -4.41
N ASP A 78 -0.74 -10.05 -3.55
CA ASP A 78 -0.20 -10.27 -2.22
C ASP A 78 1.15 -10.99 -2.26
N ASP A 79 1.34 -11.95 -3.18
CA ASP A 79 2.63 -12.62 -3.38
C ASP A 79 3.67 -11.64 -3.94
N LEU A 80 3.22 -10.74 -4.80
CA LEU A 80 4.06 -9.68 -5.33
C LEU A 80 4.49 -8.69 -4.24
N ARG A 81 3.58 -8.29 -3.34
CA ARG A 81 3.89 -7.45 -2.18
C ARG A 81 4.93 -8.08 -1.27
N ARG A 82 4.78 -9.36 -0.93
CA ARG A 82 5.74 -10.11 -0.09
C ARG A 82 7.13 -10.19 -0.72
N THR A 83 7.17 -10.47 -2.03
CA THR A 83 8.43 -10.53 -2.79
C THR A 83 9.12 -9.16 -2.78
N THR A 84 8.36 -8.11 -3.06
CA THR A 84 8.84 -6.73 -3.05
C THR A 84 9.35 -6.27 -1.69
N GLU A 85 8.73 -6.69 -0.59
CA GLU A 85 9.22 -6.39 0.76
C GLU A 85 10.62 -6.98 0.99
N THR A 86 10.82 -8.25 0.61
CA THR A 86 12.13 -8.91 0.70
C THR A 86 13.18 -8.22 -0.19
N GLU A 87 12.78 -7.79 -1.39
CA GLU A 87 13.66 -7.06 -2.31
C GLU A 87 14.03 -5.68 -1.79
N MET A 88 13.11 -4.99 -1.11
CA MET A 88 13.38 -3.70 -0.47
C MET A 88 14.37 -3.84 0.69
N GLU A 89 14.25 -4.88 1.51
CA GLU A 89 15.22 -5.18 2.56
C GLU A 89 16.62 -5.39 1.98
N GLN A 90 16.72 -6.20 0.91
CA GLN A 90 17.99 -6.44 0.23
C GLN A 90 18.56 -5.16 -0.39
N TYR A 91 17.71 -4.30 -0.98
CA TYR A 91 18.12 -3.00 -1.49
C TYR A 91 18.70 -2.11 -0.38
N HIS A 92 18.05 -2.02 0.79
CA HIS A 92 18.55 -1.23 1.93
C HIS A 92 19.88 -1.75 2.47
N VAL A 93 20.09 -3.06 2.46
CA VAL A 93 21.39 -3.68 2.78
C VAL A 93 22.44 -3.29 1.74
N ASN A 94 22.14 -3.44 0.45
CA ASN A 94 23.05 -3.10 -0.65
C ASN A 94 23.46 -1.63 -0.63
N LEU A 95 22.53 -0.72 -0.32
CA LEU A 95 22.80 0.72 -0.18
C LEU A 95 23.78 1.04 0.97
N GLY A 96 23.87 0.16 1.97
CA GLY A 96 24.85 0.26 3.06
C GLY A 96 26.25 -0.25 2.69
N ILE A 97 26.39 -1.00 1.60
CA ILE A 97 27.65 -1.64 1.19
C ILE A 97 28.32 -0.78 0.11
N PRO A 98 29.53 -0.23 0.35
CA PRO A 98 30.22 0.63 -0.61
C PRO A 98 30.39 0.05 -2.02
N LYS A 99 30.48 -1.28 -2.15
CA LYS A 99 30.61 -1.97 -3.44
C LYS A 99 29.41 -1.78 -4.38
N TYR A 100 28.21 -1.64 -3.83
CA TYR A 100 26.96 -1.65 -4.61
C TYR A 100 26.37 -0.26 -4.83
N ARG A 101 27.03 0.79 -4.33
CA ARG A 101 26.55 2.17 -4.37
C ARG A 101 27.62 3.09 -4.94
N LYS A 102 27.19 4.17 -5.56
CA LYS A 102 28.02 5.27 -6.03
C LYS A 102 27.51 6.61 -5.47
N PRO A 103 28.37 7.63 -5.38
CA PRO A 103 27.94 8.97 -5.02
C PRO A 103 26.81 9.46 -5.94
N GLY A 104 25.81 10.09 -5.34
CA GLY A 104 24.61 10.58 -6.01
C GLY A 104 23.51 9.54 -6.18
N ASP A 105 23.69 8.27 -5.81
CA ASP A 105 22.61 7.28 -5.93
C ASP A 105 21.35 7.70 -5.19
N ALA A 106 20.19 7.55 -5.83
CA ALA A 106 18.93 7.84 -5.19
C ALA A 106 18.66 6.89 -4.02
N ILE A 107 18.03 7.43 -2.98
CA ILE A 107 17.66 6.69 -1.76
C ILE A 107 16.16 6.43 -1.83
N VAL A 108 15.74 5.16 -1.86
CA VAL A 108 14.32 4.78 -1.79
C VAL A 108 13.97 4.31 -0.39
N ARG A 109 13.01 4.98 0.26
CA ARG A 109 12.63 4.65 1.65
C ARG A 109 11.58 3.54 1.70
N SER A 110 10.61 3.58 0.80
CA SER A 110 9.59 2.55 0.66
C SER A 110 9.21 2.40 -0.82
N TYR A 111 8.82 1.19 -1.20
CA TYR A 111 8.23 0.88 -2.49
C TYR A 111 6.94 0.11 -2.24
N ASN A 112 5.79 0.70 -2.59
CA ASN A 112 4.48 0.15 -2.32
C ASN A 112 3.78 -0.26 -3.62
N ILE A 113 3.10 -1.40 -3.61
CA ILE A 113 2.32 -1.92 -4.75
C ILE A 113 0.85 -1.79 -4.42
N HIS A 114 0.14 -0.93 -5.14
CA HIS A 114 -1.25 -0.61 -4.82
C HIS A 114 -2.22 -1.53 -5.55
N ASP A 115 -1.96 -1.80 -6.82
CA ASP A 115 -2.71 -2.74 -7.64
C ASP A 115 -1.86 -3.30 -8.80
N ALA A 116 -2.52 -3.86 -9.80
CA ALA A 116 -1.91 -4.43 -11.00
C ALA A 116 -1.20 -3.39 -11.91
N GLN A 117 -1.50 -2.10 -11.77
CA GLN A 117 -1.04 -1.02 -12.63
C GLN A 117 -0.23 0.05 -11.89
N TYR A 118 -0.52 0.30 -10.62
CA TYR A 118 0.06 1.41 -9.87
C TYR A 118 0.97 0.93 -8.74
N PHE A 119 2.12 1.57 -8.65
CA PHE A 119 3.03 1.48 -7.51
C PHE A 119 3.43 2.89 -7.05
N SER A 120 4.07 3.00 -5.90
CA SER A 120 4.62 4.27 -5.43
C SER A 120 5.99 4.11 -4.80
N VAL A 121 6.84 5.10 -5.00
CA VAL A 121 8.14 5.25 -4.34
C VAL A 121 8.07 6.39 -3.35
N GLU A 122 8.40 6.10 -2.10
CA GLU A 122 8.46 7.10 -1.03
C GLU A 122 9.89 7.57 -0.80
N GLN A 123 10.06 8.88 -0.71
CA GLN A 123 11.35 9.54 -0.56
C GLN A 123 11.24 10.80 0.30
N ARG A 124 12.38 11.26 0.82
CA ARG A 124 12.47 12.31 1.83
C ARG A 124 13.25 13.52 1.32
N ILE A 125 12.84 14.69 1.81
CA ILE A 125 13.58 15.95 1.77
C ILE A 125 13.91 16.31 3.22
N SER A 126 15.18 16.47 3.56
CA SER A 126 15.59 17.07 4.84
C SER A 126 16.09 18.48 4.60
N MET A 127 15.68 19.41 5.45
CA MET A 127 16.05 20.82 5.35
C MET A 127 16.56 21.30 6.70
N CYS A 128 17.60 22.13 6.68
CA CYS A 128 18.03 22.86 7.86
C CYS A 128 18.47 24.28 7.49
N LYS A 129 18.23 25.20 8.42
CA LYS A 129 18.72 26.57 8.37
C LYS A 129 20.00 26.66 9.20
N LEU A 130 21.03 27.28 8.63
CA LEU A 130 22.27 27.59 9.31
C LEU A 130 22.46 29.11 9.36
N GLU A 131 22.82 29.62 10.52
CA GLU A 131 23.21 31.04 10.66
C GLU A 131 24.67 31.20 10.22
N THR A 132 24.93 32.18 9.35
CA THR A 132 26.27 32.49 8.85
C THR A 132 26.61 33.96 9.09
N PRO A 133 27.90 34.37 9.07
CA PRO A 133 28.27 35.77 9.27
C PRO A 133 27.69 36.75 8.23
N TRP A 134 27.26 36.23 7.08
CA TRP A 134 26.73 36.98 5.93
C TRP A 134 25.21 36.77 5.74
N GLY A 135 24.53 36.22 6.76
CA GLY A 135 23.09 35.99 6.76
C GLY A 135 22.77 34.56 7.18
N TRP A 136 22.12 33.81 6.30
CA TRP A 136 21.76 32.42 6.57
C TRP A 136 21.96 31.55 5.33
N LEU A 137 22.21 30.27 5.56
CA LEU A 137 22.34 29.25 4.53
C LEU A 137 21.33 28.13 4.80
N ASN A 138 20.41 27.94 3.87
CA ASN A 138 19.54 26.77 3.86
C ASN A 138 20.25 25.61 3.15
N ILE A 139 20.40 24.48 3.85
CA ILE A 139 20.84 23.20 3.27
C ILE A 139 19.61 22.32 3.07
N VAL A 140 19.49 21.76 1.87
CA VAL A 140 18.43 20.84 1.49
C VAL A 140 19.08 19.54 1.03
N TRP A 141 18.63 18.41 1.57
CA TRP A 141 19.07 17.09 1.16
C TRP A 141 17.89 16.30 0.63
N LEU A 142 17.95 16.00 -0.67
CA LEU A 142 16.97 15.21 -1.41
C LEU A 142 17.43 13.75 -1.54
N ASP A 143 16.50 12.83 -1.29
CA ASP A 143 16.66 11.43 -1.64
C ASP A 143 16.77 11.20 -3.16
N SER A 144 16.18 12.07 -3.98
CA SER A 144 16.32 12.02 -5.44
C SER A 144 17.75 12.32 -5.85
N GLY A 145 18.35 11.39 -6.58
CA GLY A 145 19.73 11.46 -7.04
C GLY A 145 19.84 11.08 -8.51
N ASN A 146 20.76 10.17 -8.81
CA ASN A 146 20.88 9.48 -10.09
C ASN A 146 19.62 8.65 -10.37
N ASP A 147 19.39 8.33 -11.63
CA ASP A 147 18.24 7.52 -12.04
C ASP A 147 18.25 6.16 -11.30
N LEU A 148 17.06 5.69 -10.93
CA LEU A 148 16.91 4.44 -10.19
C LEU A 148 17.43 3.20 -10.93
N SER A 149 17.66 3.29 -12.25
CA SER A 149 18.30 2.22 -13.03
C SER A 149 19.81 2.13 -12.89
N GLU A 150 20.46 3.16 -12.35
CA GLU A 150 21.92 3.20 -12.26
C GLU A 150 22.47 2.83 -10.87
N GLY A 151 21.60 2.75 -9.86
CA GLY A 151 21.96 2.49 -8.48
C GLY A 151 21.90 1.00 -8.09
N PRO A 152 21.90 0.69 -6.79
CA PRO A 152 21.74 -0.68 -6.31
C PRO A 152 20.42 -1.29 -6.80
N GLN A 153 20.43 -2.60 -7.06
CA GLN A 153 19.22 -3.31 -7.49
C GLN A 153 18.12 -3.22 -6.42
N GLY A 154 16.93 -2.79 -6.84
CA GLY A 154 15.69 -2.79 -6.06
C GLY A 154 14.51 -3.37 -6.86
N PRO A 155 13.31 -3.42 -6.27
CA PRO A 155 12.12 -4.05 -6.87
C PRO A 155 11.68 -3.40 -8.20
N TRP A 156 12.12 -2.17 -8.48
CA TRP A 156 11.83 -1.47 -9.73
C TRP A 156 12.68 -1.98 -10.92
N LEU A 157 13.79 -2.71 -10.71
CA LEU A 157 14.68 -3.19 -11.78
C LEU A 157 14.55 -4.68 -12.09
N LYS A 158 14.03 -5.48 -11.15
CA LYS A 158 14.06 -6.96 -11.23
C LYS A 158 12.87 -7.60 -11.91
N SER A 159 12.06 -6.87 -12.69
CA SER A 159 11.23 -7.57 -13.66
C SER A 159 12.19 -8.25 -14.63
N ASN A 160 12.44 -9.55 -14.43
CA ASN A 160 13.42 -10.37 -15.14
C ASN A 160 13.36 -10.08 -16.64
N GLU A 161 14.35 -9.40 -17.19
CA GLU A 161 14.33 -8.90 -18.58
C GLU A 161 14.34 -10.01 -19.64
N TYR A 162 14.56 -11.26 -19.24
CA TYR A 162 14.44 -12.42 -20.12
C TYR A 162 13.00 -12.97 -20.26
N TYR A 163 12.08 -12.62 -19.34
CA TYR A 163 10.72 -13.16 -19.32
C TYR A 163 9.61 -12.16 -18.93
N SER A 164 9.96 -10.97 -18.43
CA SER A 164 8.97 -9.98 -17.99
C SER A 164 8.73 -8.91 -19.07
N ASN A 165 7.47 -8.75 -19.45
CA ASN A 165 7.03 -7.76 -20.44
C ASN A 165 6.77 -6.37 -19.82
N TRP A 166 7.30 -6.09 -18.62
CA TRP A 166 6.89 -4.95 -17.82
C TRP A 166 7.74 -3.70 -18.07
N LYS A 167 7.09 -2.64 -18.56
CA LYS A 167 7.67 -1.29 -18.60
C LYS A 167 7.10 -0.48 -17.43
N SER A 168 8.01 -0.02 -16.57
CA SER A 168 7.67 0.85 -15.45
C SER A 168 8.11 2.28 -15.73
N THR A 169 7.23 3.25 -15.48
CA THR A 169 7.51 4.69 -15.64
C THR A 169 6.88 5.47 -14.50
N PHE A 170 7.44 6.64 -14.16
CA PHE A 170 6.83 7.54 -13.17
C PHE A 170 5.86 8.51 -13.83
N LEU A 171 4.77 8.78 -13.13
CA LEU A 171 3.87 9.88 -13.43
C LEU A 171 4.48 11.19 -12.94
N PRO A 172 4.27 12.30 -13.66
CA PRO A 172 4.71 13.60 -13.19
C PRO A 172 3.94 14.03 -11.94
N THR A 173 4.63 14.67 -11.01
CA THR A 173 3.98 15.39 -9.90
C THR A 173 3.36 16.66 -10.43
N ILE A 174 2.03 16.71 -10.44
CA ILE A 174 1.31 17.89 -10.92
C ILE A 174 1.25 18.93 -9.80
N GLN A 175 1.75 20.13 -10.10
CA GLN A 175 1.73 21.27 -9.16
C GLN A 175 0.80 22.36 -9.70
N HIS A 176 0.00 22.94 -8.82
CA HIS A 176 -0.82 24.10 -9.13
C HIS A 176 -0.09 25.40 -8.74
N LEU A 177 0.18 26.25 -9.72
CA LEU A 177 0.74 27.59 -9.53
C LEU A 177 -0.31 28.63 -9.93
N PRO A 178 -0.81 29.45 -8.99
CA PRO A 178 -1.85 30.44 -9.27
C PRO A 178 -1.46 31.38 -10.42
N GLY A 179 -2.34 31.49 -11.43
CA GLY A 179 -2.13 32.41 -12.55
C GLY A 179 -0.97 32.04 -13.48
N ILE A 180 -0.36 30.84 -13.39
CA ILE A 180 0.77 30.46 -14.24
C ILE A 180 0.45 30.54 -15.73
N ALA A 181 -0.76 30.11 -16.13
CA ALA A 181 -1.23 30.20 -17.52
C ALA A 181 -1.42 31.64 -18.00
N LEU A 182 -1.53 32.61 -17.08
CA LEU A 182 -1.65 34.03 -17.39
C LEU A 182 -0.28 34.71 -17.53
N ASN A 183 0.79 34.08 -17.02
CA ASN A 183 2.14 34.61 -17.12
C ASN A 183 2.74 34.27 -18.49
N ARG A 184 2.98 35.28 -19.34
CA ARG A 184 3.58 35.09 -20.68
C ARG A 184 4.94 34.37 -20.67
N LYS A 185 5.63 34.36 -19.53
CA LYS A 185 6.92 33.68 -19.31
C LYS A 185 6.79 32.24 -18.85
N TRP A 186 5.61 31.63 -18.89
CA TRP A 186 5.44 30.23 -18.47
C TRP A 186 6.35 29.26 -19.25
N HIS A 187 6.73 29.60 -20.48
CA HIS A 187 7.69 28.84 -21.28
C HIS A 187 9.13 28.89 -20.74
N ASP A 188 9.50 29.92 -19.95
CA ASP A 188 10.82 30.02 -19.32
C ASP A 188 10.96 29.07 -18.12
N PHE A 189 9.85 28.49 -17.63
CA PHE A 189 9.83 27.40 -16.65
C PHE A 189 10.08 26.03 -17.30
N ALA A 190 10.31 25.99 -18.62
CA ALA A 190 10.66 24.77 -19.32
C ALA A 190 12.03 24.24 -18.86
N ILE A 191 12.10 22.91 -18.79
CA ILE A 191 13.24 22.11 -18.36
C ILE A 191 14.49 22.56 -19.17
N PRO A 192 15.58 23.02 -18.53
CA PRO A 192 16.85 23.25 -19.20
C PRO A 192 17.28 21.99 -19.98
N GLY A 193 17.89 22.17 -21.15
CA GLY A 193 18.13 21.10 -22.14
C GLY A 193 18.52 19.72 -21.57
N GLN A 194 17.53 18.81 -21.51
CA GLN A 194 17.56 17.35 -21.74
C GLN A 194 18.80 16.51 -21.34
N HIS A 195 19.53 16.83 -20.28
CA HIS A 195 20.62 15.95 -19.82
C HIS A 195 20.25 15.02 -18.65
N HIS A 196 19.22 15.32 -17.86
CA HIS A 196 18.85 14.51 -16.67
C HIS A 196 17.54 13.73 -16.78
N LEU A 197 16.84 13.80 -17.92
CA LEU A 197 15.61 13.02 -18.19
C LEU A 197 15.84 11.82 -19.12
N ASN A 198 17.09 11.45 -19.38
CA ASN A 198 17.40 10.32 -20.27
C ASN A 198 17.41 8.97 -19.52
N GLY A 199 16.94 8.94 -18.27
CA GLY A 199 16.83 7.76 -17.43
C GLY A 199 15.52 6.99 -17.61
N ARG A 200 15.51 5.71 -17.21
CA ARG A 200 14.31 4.85 -17.28
C ARG A 200 13.26 5.26 -16.24
N PHE A 201 13.68 5.91 -15.17
CA PHE A 201 12.89 6.20 -13.97
C PHE A 201 12.99 7.68 -13.58
N ASN A 202 12.65 8.57 -14.51
CA ASN A 202 12.65 10.01 -14.28
C ASN A 202 11.61 10.44 -13.24
N GLN A 203 12.06 10.97 -12.11
CA GLN A 203 11.19 11.48 -11.04
C GLN A 203 11.12 13.01 -11.12
N SER A 204 9.92 13.60 -10.96
CA SER A 204 9.77 15.07 -10.93
C SER A 204 10.61 15.75 -9.83
N ALA A 205 10.92 15.04 -8.74
CA ALA A 205 11.77 15.53 -7.66
C ALA A 205 13.21 15.86 -8.11
N SER A 206 13.72 15.20 -9.16
CA SER A 206 15.08 15.45 -9.66
C SER A 206 15.25 16.86 -10.25
N LEU A 207 14.14 17.50 -10.62
CA LEU A 207 14.09 18.85 -11.19
C LEU A 207 14.08 19.95 -10.12
N LEU A 208 13.86 19.63 -8.84
CA LEU A 208 13.76 20.63 -7.78
C LEU A 208 15.01 21.53 -7.69
N PRO A 209 16.25 21.01 -7.72
CA PRO A 209 17.43 21.86 -7.63
C PRO A 209 17.63 22.78 -8.84
N GLU A 210 17.18 22.34 -10.02
CA GLU A 210 17.35 23.06 -11.29
C GLU A 210 16.29 24.15 -11.47
N ASN A 211 15.07 23.89 -11.01
CA ASN A 211 13.95 24.82 -11.14
C ASN A 211 13.71 25.66 -9.88
N TYR A 212 14.53 25.50 -8.84
CA TYR A 212 14.36 26.23 -7.59
C TYR A 212 14.43 27.75 -7.80
N GLY A 213 13.48 28.45 -7.20
CA GLY A 213 13.41 29.92 -7.18
C GLY A 213 12.80 30.54 -8.43
N GLN A 214 12.24 29.73 -9.34
CA GLN A 214 11.52 30.23 -10.51
C GLN A 214 10.15 30.83 -10.13
N SER A 215 9.47 30.26 -9.13
CA SER A 215 8.15 30.73 -8.67
C SER A 215 8.20 31.56 -7.39
N LEU A 216 9.35 31.60 -6.71
CA LEU A 216 9.54 32.37 -5.48
C LEU A 216 9.68 33.88 -5.74
N ASP A 217 9.10 34.69 -4.85
CA ASP A 217 9.51 36.07 -4.69
C ASP A 217 10.92 36.12 -4.08
N LYS A 218 11.90 36.57 -4.87
CA LYS A 218 13.31 36.62 -4.46
C LYS A 218 13.57 37.58 -3.30
N SER A 219 12.80 38.66 -3.19
CA SER A 219 12.95 39.65 -2.13
C SER A 219 12.47 39.08 -0.79
N LEU A 220 11.32 38.42 -0.80
CA LEU A 220 10.77 37.73 0.35
C LEU A 220 11.64 36.53 0.74
N ALA A 221 12.08 35.73 -0.24
CA ALA A 221 12.95 34.58 0.01
C ALA A 221 14.34 34.95 0.55
N ALA A 222 14.82 36.17 0.32
CA ALA A 222 16.05 36.67 0.93
C ALA A 222 15.84 37.08 2.40
N THR A 223 14.64 37.54 2.74
CA THR A 223 14.30 38.05 4.07
C THR A 223 13.83 36.92 5.01
N ASP A 224 13.00 36.01 4.49
CA ASP A 224 12.38 34.92 5.23
C ASP A 224 12.92 33.55 4.78
N SER A 225 13.75 32.96 5.64
CA SER A 225 14.33 31.62 5.46
C SER A 225 13.27 30.52 5.35
N PHE A 226 12.12 30.66 6.00
CA PHE A 226 11.04 29.68 5.90
C PHE A 226 10.35 29.77 4.54
N TYR A 227 10.09 30.98 4.05
CA TYR A 227 9.52 31.20 2.71
C TYR A 227 10.44 30.67 1.60
N ALA A 228 11.76 30.71 1.78
CA ALA A 228 12.70 30.10 0.84
C ALA A 228 12.48 28.57 0.65
N PHE A 229 11.81 27.89 1.58
CA PHE A 229 11.42 26.48 1.42
C PHE A 229 10.05 26.27 0.77
N HIS A 230 9.33 27.33 0.40
CA HIS A 230 7.94 27.26 -0.06
C HIS A 230 7.74 26.30 -1.25
N GLU A 231 8.61 26.34 -2.26
CA GLU A 231 8.53 25.41 -3.40
C GLU A 231 8.69 23.93 -2.99
N LEU A 232 9.48 23.65 -1.95
CA LEU A 232 9.66 22.29 -1.44
C LEU A 232 8.43 21.81 -0.65
N PHE A 233 7.83 22.69 0.14
CA PHE A 233 6.54 22.42 0.79
C PHE A 233 5.45 22.16 -0.24
N SER A 234 5.34 23.03 -1.24
CA SER A 234 4.37 22.90 -2.31
C SER A 234 4.55 21.59 -3.09
N PHE A 235 5.79 21.25 -3.48
CA PHE A 235 6.07 19.99 -4.15
C PHE A 235 5.67 18.78 -3.31
N SER A 236 6.09 18.74 -2.03
CA SER A 236 5.74 17.67 -1.10
C SER A 236 4.23 17.56 -0.95
N ALA A 237 3.53 18.66 -0.66
CA ALA A 237 2.08 18.69 -0.46
C ALA A 237 1.32 18.22 -1.71
N ASN A 238 1.70 18.68 -2.90
CA ASN A 238 1.10 18.26 -4.17
C ASN A 238 1.34 16.76 -4.45
N SER A 239 2.56 16.26 -4.22
CA SER A 239 2.87 14.84 -4.38
C SER A 239 2.04 13.94 -3.45
N LEU A 240 1.87 14.36 -2.18
CA LEU A 240 1.07 13.66 -1.19
C LEU A 240 -0.43 13.75 -1.50
N CYS A 241 -0.91 14.91 -1.96
CA CYS A 241 -2.29 15.08 -2.41
C CYS A 241 -2.61 14.12 -3.57
N GLN A 242 -1.74 14.08 -4.58
CA GLN A 242 -1.88 13.18 -5.73
C GLN A 242 -1.84 11.71 -5.29
N PHE A 243 -0.97 11.36 -4.34
CA PHE A 243 -0.93 10.04 -3.74
C PHE A 243 -2.23 9.68 -3.01
N LEU A 244 -2.75 10.57 -2.16
CA LEU A 244 -4.03 10.36 -1.46
C LEU A 244 -5.19 10.21 -2.45
N ASN A 245 -5.19 10.93 -3.57
CA ASN A 245 -6.19 10.75 -4.64
C ASN A 245 -6.14 9.33 -5.24
N LEU A 246 -4.94 8.78 -5.47
CA LEU A 246 -4.77 7.40 -5.92
C LEU A 246 -5.34 6.42 -4.89
N ILE A 247 -4.93 6.52 -3.62
CA ILE A 247 -5.38 5.61 -2.55
C ILE A 247 -6.89 5.71 -2.35
N GLU A 248 -7.44 6.91 -2.39
CA GLU A 248 -8.89 7.14 -2.34
C GLU A 248 -9.62 6.43 -3.49
N SER A 249 -9.10 6.52 -4.73
CA SER A 249 -9.70 5.84 -5.89
C SER A 249 -9.72 4.31 -5.73
N ILE A 250 -8.65 3.73 -5.16
CA ILE A 250 -8.54 2.28 -4.92
C ILE A 250 -9.51 1.85 -3.83
N ILE A 251 -9.53 2.56 -2.70
CA ILE A 251 -10.47 2.29 -1.60
C ILE A 251 -11.92 2.44 -2.09
N MET A 252 -12.22 3.44 -2.93
CA MET A 252 -13.54 3.62 -3.53
C MET A 252 -13.93 2.45 -4.44
N ALA A 253 -13.01 1.94 -5.26
CA ALA A 253 -13.26 0.79 -6.12
C ALA A 253 -13.61 -0.47 -5.29
N GLU A 254 -12.94 -0.68 -4.17
CA GLU A 254 -13.16 -1.85 -3.31
C GLU A 254 -14.38 -1.74 -2.41
N THR A 255 -14.67 -0.56 -1.90
CA THR A 255 -15.80 -0.30 -0.99
C THR A 255 -17.10 0.07 -1.72
N GLY A 256 -17.02 0.37 -3.02
CA GLY A 256 -18.14 0.85 -3.83
C GLY A 256 -19.23 -0.19 -4.10
N TYR A 257 -20.40 0.29 -4.57
CA TYR A 257 -21.58 -0.55 -4.84
C TYR A 257 -21.32 -1.67 -5.87
N HIS A 258 -20.46 -1.42 -6.86
CA HIS A 258 -20.14 -2.41 -7.91
C HIS A 258 -19.28 -3.57 -7.39
N SER A 259 -18.39 -3.34 -6.42
CA SER A 259 -17.65 -4.40 -5.72
C SER A 259 -18.58 -5.40 -5.03
N VAL A 260 -19.74 -4.92 -4.55
CA VAL A 260 -20.77 -5.74 -3.89
C VAL A 260 -21.33 -6.84 -4.77
N ARG A 261 -21.41 -6.59 -6.08
CA ARG A 261 -22.01 -7.55 -7.02
C ARG A 261 -21.06 -8.69 -7.38
N ASN A 262 -19.75 -8.42 -7.38
CA ASN A 262 -18.74 -9.33 -7.92
C ASN A 262 -18.03 -10.18 -6.85
N GLN A 263 -18.34 -10.01 -5.56
CA GLN A 263 -17.71 -10.74 -4.42
C GLN A 263 -16.17 -10.64 -4.37
N HIS A 264 -15.55 -9.76 -5.16
CA HIS A 264 -14.12 -9.48 -5.13
C HIS A 264 -13.81 -8.49 -4.01
N PHE A 265 -13.95 -8.95 -2.76
CA PHE A 265 -13.52 -8.17 -1.60
C PHE A 265 -12.16 -8.69 -1.14
N SER A 266 -11.15 -7.83 -1.13
CA SER A 266 -9.86 -8.14 -0.51
C SER A 266 -9.71 -7.34 0.78
N GLN A 267 -10.04 -7.97 1.90
CA GLN A 267 -9.75 -7.40 3.23
C GLN A 267 -8.25 -7.10 3.38
N LEU A 268 -7.40 -7.96 2.81
CA LEU A 268 -5.95 -7.77 2.79
C LEU A 268 -5.55 -6.49 2.06
N ASN A 269 -6.26 -6.12 0.99
CA ASN A 269 -5.94 -4.89 0.27
C ASN A 269 -6.29 -3.63 1.07
N LEU A 270 -7.46 -3.61 1.73
CA LEU A 270 -7.83 -2.51 2.62
C LEU A 270 -6.86 -2.39 3.82
N LEU A 271 -6.42 -3.52 4.38
CA LEU A 271 -5.45 -3.55 5.48
C LEU A 271 -4.09 -3.01 5.03
N TYR A 272 -3.62 -3.41 3.85
CA TYR A 272 -2.37 -2.93 3.27
C TYR A 272 -2.38 -1.40 3.10
N HIS A 273 -3.44 -0.85 2.53
CA HIS A 273 -3.58 0.60 2.36
C HIS A 273 -3.76 1.33 3.69
N GLN A 274 -4.45 0.73 4.67
CA GLN A 274 -4.57 1.30 6.01
C GLN A 274 -3.20 1.42 6.70
N ASP A 275 -2.32 0.43 6.58
CA ASP A 275 -0.97 0.47 7.14
C ASP A 275 -0.11 1.58 6.50
N ILE A 276 -0.18 1.74 5.17
CA ILE A 276 0.47 2.86 4.47
C ILE A 276 -0.05 4.21 4.98
N LEU A 277 -1.38 4.37 5.09
CA LEU A 277 -1.98 5.62 5.57
C LEU A 277 -1.61 5.92 7.03
N ASN A 278 -1.54 4.90 7.90
CA ASN A 278 -1.09 5.06 9.28
C ASN A 278 0.37 5.53 9.37
N ARG A 279 1.26 5.02 8.50
CA ARG A 279 2.64 5.54 8.39
C ARG A 279 2.64 7.00 7.93
N LEU A 280 1.87 7.33 6.90
CA LEU A 280 1.79 8.70 6.38
C LEU A 280 1.23 9.68 7.42
N ALA A 281 0.22 9.28 8.20
CA ALA A 281 -0.35 10.11 9.26
C ALA A 281 0.70 10.47 10.32
N ARG A 282 1.52 9.50 10.76
CA ARG A 282 2.63 9.75 11.69
C ARG A 282 3.64 10.74 11.13
N VAL A 283 4.04 10.55 9.87
CA VAL A 283 4.98 11.45 9.18
C VAL A 283 4.39 12.87 9.06
N LEU A 284 3.12 13.02 8.67
CA LEU A 284 2.46 14.31 8.56
C LEU A 284 2.35 15.01 9.93
N GLN A 285 2.09 14.28 11.00
CA GLN A 285 2.09 14.82 12.37
C GLN A 285 3.48 15.33 12.76
N GLU A 286 4.55 14.60 12.44
CA GLU A 286 5.93 15.04 12.67
C GLU A 286 6.29 16.28 11.84
N THR A 287 5.94 16.29 10.55
CA THR A 287 6.12 17.46 9.67
C THR A 287 5.39 18.69 10.23
N LEU A 288 4.14 18.54 10.66
CA LEU A 288 3.35 19.63 11.25
C LEU A 288 3.99 20.16 12.54
N ARG A 289 4.45 19.28 13.44
CA ARG A 289 5.19 19.69 14.64
C ARG A 289 6.46 20.45 14.28
N GLY A 290 7.21 19.98 13.29
CA GLY A 290 8.40 20.65 12.78
C GLY A 290 8.09 22.05 12.23
N ILE A 291 7.04 22.19 11.42
CA ILE A 291 6.60 23.50 10.90
C ILE A 291 6.16 24.42 12.04
N GLN A 292 5.50 23.89 13.09
CA GLN A 292 5.06 24.64 14.27
C GLN A 292 6.20 25.02 15.23
N SER A 293 7.30 24.28 15.24
CA SER A 293 8.45 24.59 16.10
C SER A 293 9.42 25.60 15.50
N VAL A 294 9.31 25.94 14.21
CA VAL A 294 10.13 26.99 13.61
C VAL A 294 9.80 28.34 14.28
N GLU A 295 10.79 28.88 14.99
CA GLU A 295 10.75 30.21 15.61
C GLU A 295 11.33 31.24 14.64
N GLY A 296 10.67 32.39 14.46
CA GLY A 296 11.17 33.50 13.64
C GLY A 296 10.09 34.52 13.30
N HIS A 297 10.52 35.73 12.89
CA HIS A 297 9.67 36.75 12.27
C HIS A 297 9.24 36.33 10.85
N THR A 298 8.68 35.13 10.72
CA THR A 298 8.07 34.68 9.48
C THR A 298 6.90 35.60 9.17
N GLU A 299 6.66 35.92 7.90
CA GLU A 299 5.34 36.43 7.54
C GLU A 299 4.32 35.35 7.92
N GLU A 300 3.58 35.57 9.02
CA GLU A 300 2.65 34.59 9.61
C GLU A 300 1.72 33.99 8.55
N THR A 301 1.40 34.77 7.52
CA THR A 301 0.59 34.39 6.35
C THR A 301 1.14 33.17 5.61
N HIS A 302 2.42 33.15 5.21
CA HIS A 302 2.97 32.05 4.39
C HIS A 302 3.09 30.75 5.16
N ARG A 303 3.48 30.84 6.42
CA ARG A 303 3.49 29.69 7.33
C ARG A 303 2.09 29.16 7.60
N ALA A 304 1.11 30.03 7.77
CA ALA A 304 -0.28 29.65 7.93
C ALA A 304 -0.80 28.88 6.71
N LEU A 305 -0.48 29.30 5.48
CA LEU A 305 -0.85 28.59 4.26
C LEU A 305 -0.27 27.16 4.22
N VAL A 306 1.04 27.01 4.47
CA VAL A 306 1.68 25.68 4.52
C VAL A 306 1.03 24.82 5.62
N LEU A 307 0.75 25.38 6.79
CA LEU A 307 0.07 24.67 7.86
C LEU A 307 -1.34 24.22 7.47
N VAL A 308 -2.09 25.03 6.72
CA VAL A 308 -3.42 24.67 6.21
C VAL A 308 -3.33 23.45 5.30
N ASP A 309 -2.40 23.46 4.33
CA ASP A 309 -2.24 22.35 3.38
C ASP A 309 -1.89 21.04 4.09
N PHE A 310 -0.89 21.05 4.98
CA PHE A 310 -0.47 19.84 5.69
C PHE A 310 -1.51 19.36 6.72
N LYS A 311 -2.29 20.26 7.33
CA LYS A 311 -3.43 19.88 8.18
C LYS A 311 -4.54 19.21 7.37
N GLU A 312 -4.85 19.72 6.18
CA GLU A 312 -5.84 19.09 5.30
C GLU A 312 -5.36 17.73 4.81
N LEU A 313 -4.07 17.57 4.45
CA LEU A 313 -3.49 16.28 4.11
C LEU A 313 -3.63 15.27 5.26
N LEU A 314 -3.36 15.68 6.50
CA LEU A 314 -3.53 14.82 7.67
C LEU A 314 -5.01 14.46 7.88
N ALA A 315 -5.91 15.43 7.82
CA ALA A 315 -7.35 15.20 7.96
C ALA A 315 -7.92 14.28 6.87
N ARG A 316 -7.45 14.41 5.62
CA ARG A 316 -7.78 13.47 4.52
C ARG A 316 -7.25 12.07 4.80
N THR A 317 -6.02 11.95 5.26
CA THR A 317 -5.41 10.67 5.63
C THR A 317 -6.24 9.97 6.71
N ASP A 318 -6.63 10.68 7.78
CA ASP A 318 -7.47 10.13 8.85
C ASP A 318 -8.87 9.70 8.36
N ARG A 319 -9.48 10.46 7.44
CA ARG A 319 -10.75 10.06 6.81
C ARG A 319 -10.60 8.76 6.02
N LEU A 320 -9.51 8.60 5.25
CA LEU A 320 -9.25 7.38 4.50
C LEU A 320 -8.95 6.19 5.43
N ILE A 321 -8.22 6.37 6.53
CA ILE A 321 -7.98 5.32 7.54
C ILE A 321 -9.30 4.80 8.11
N LYS A 322 -10.20 5.71 8.50
CA LYS A 322 -11.55 5.37 9.02
C LYS A 322 -12.38 4.66 7.96
N ARG A 323 -12.27 5.07 6.69
CA ARG A 323 -12.95 4.43 5.57
C ARG A 323 -12.44 3.01 5.32
N CYS A 324 -11.12 2.77 5.39
CA CYS A 324 -10.57 1.41 5.33
C CYS A 324 -11.12 0.54 6.46
N ALA A 325 -11.12 1.04 7.70
CA ALA A 325 -11.65 0.30 8.85
C ALA A 325 -13.13 -0.10 8.66
N SER A 326 -13.96 0.88 8.29
CA SER A 326 -15.39 0.65 8.03
C SER A 326 -15.61 -0.30 6.83
N GLY A 327 -14.78 -0.17 5.79
CA GLY A 327 -14.78 -1.05 4.63
C GLY A 327 -14.45 -2.49 5.00
N MET A 328 -13.42 -2.71 5.83
CA MET A 328 -13.05 -4.05 6.30
C MET A 328 -14.16 -4.70 7.12
N GLU A 329 -14.81 -3.96 8.03
CA GLU A 329 -15.95 -4.47 8.80
C GLU A 329 -17.11 -4.87 7.87
N ALA A 330 -17.44 -4.02 6.90
CA ALA A 330 -18.48 -4.33 5.92
C ALA A 330 -18.13 -5.57 5.07
N VAL A 331 -16.87 -5.74 4.68
CA VAL A 331 -16.38 -6.93 3.96
C VAL A 331 -16.52 -8.18 4.83
N MET A 332 -16.09 -8.13 6.09
CA MET A 332 -16.15 -9.26 7.02
C MET A 332 -17.60 -9.71 7.27
N ASN A 333 -18.49 -8.76 7.58
CA ASN A 333 -19.91 -9.04 7.79
C ASN A 333 -20.56 -9.70 6.57
N ARG A 334 -20.17 -9.27 5.36
CA ARG A 334 -20.65 -9.88 4.11
C ARG A 334 -20.09 -11.26 3.85
N ALA A 335 -18.81 -11.50 4.13
CA ALA A 335 -18.18 -12.81 4.00
C ALA A 335 -18.88 -13.84 4.91
N MET A 336 -19.16 -13.47 6.18
CA MET A 336 -19.90 -14.31 7.11
C MET A 336 -21.32 -14.64 6.62
N ILE A 337 -22.05 -13.64 6.09
CA ILE A 337 -23.40 -13.88 5.51
C ILE A 337 -23.32 -14.81 4.29
N ALA A 338 -22.32 -14.62 3.42
CA ALA A 338 -22.14 -15.44 2.23
C ALA A 338 -21.80 -16.90 2.60
N GLU A 339 -20.91 -17.10 3.57
CA GLU A 339 -20.57 -18.42 4.11
C GLU A 339 -21.78 -19.10 4.77
N SER A 340 -22.56 -18.37 5.57
CA SER A 340 -23.81 -18.85 6.16
C SER A 340 -24.81 -19.30 5.07
N LYS A 341 -25.02 -18.49 4.02
CA LYS A 341 -25.87 -18.88 2.88
C LYS A 341 -25.36 -20.13 2.16
N ARG A 342 -24.04 -20.25 1.98
CA ARG A 342 -23.40 -21.44 1.39
C ARG A 342 -23.64 -22.67 2.27
N ALA A 343 -23.43 -22.58 3.58
CA ALA A 343 -23.68 -23.66 4.53
C ALA A 343 -25.16 -24.09 4.53
N ILE A 344 -26.11 -23.15 4.51
CA ILE A 344 -27.55 -23.45 4.38
C ILE A 344 -27.83 -24.17 3.07
N SER A 345 -27.24 -23.72 1.96
CA SER A 345 -27.43 -24.36 0.65
C SER A 345 -26.85 -25.78 0.61
N GLN A 346 -25.71 -26.01 1.28
CA GLN A 346 -25.10 -27.32 1.43
C GLN A 346 -25.96 -28.24 2.31
N ALA A 347 -26.48 -27.72 3.43
CA ALA A 347 -27.40 -28.45 4.29
C ALA A 347 -28.66 -28.90 3.53
N LYS A 348 -29.23 -28.03 2.69
CA LYS A 348 -30.37 -28.38 1.83
C LYS A 348 -30.04 -29.47 0.80
N LYS A 349 -28.84 -29.46 0.23
CA LYS A 349 -28.38 -30.53 -0.68
C LYS A 349 -28.20 -31.85 0.05
N ILE A 350 -27.63 -31.82 1.26
CA ILE A 350 -27.50 -33.01 2.12
C ILE A 350 -28.88 -33.53 2.47
N GLU A 351 -29.82 -32.67 2.84
CA GLU A 351 -31.21 -33.04 3.13
C GLU A 351 -31.85 -33.75 1.93
N GLN A 352 -31.71 -33.22 0.71
CA GLN A 352 -32.23 -33.87 -0.50
C GLN A 352 -31.60 -35.24 -0.76
N LEU A 353 -30.28 -35.38 -0.55
CA LEU A 353 -29.58 -36.66 -0.68
C LEU A 353 -30.05 -37.67 0.38
N THR A 354 -30.21 -37.24 1.63
CA THR A 354 -30.72 -38.10 2.71
C THR A 354 -32.15 -38.56 2.43
N TRP A 355 -33.01 -37.67 1.92
CA TRP A 355 -34.35 -38.04 1.47
C TRP A 355 -34.30 -39.11 0.38
N LEU A 356 -33.45 -38.96 -0.63
CA LEU A 356 -33.32 -39.95 -1.70
C LEU A 356 -32.79 -41.29 -1.18
N ALA A 357 -31.76 -41.26 -0.34
CA ALA A 357 -31.16 -42.44 0.27
C ALA A 357 -32.15 -43.20 1.17
N THR A 358 -33.00 -42.48 1.89
CA THR A 358 -34.06 -43.05 2.76
C THR A 358 -35.00 -43.96 2.00
N PHE A 359 -35.35 -43.62 0.75
CA PHE A 359 -36.19 -44.47 -0.09
C PHE A 359 -35.40 -45.54 -0.84
N TYR A 360 -34.22 -45.18 -1.36
CA TYR A 360 -33.46 -46.06 -2.24
C TYR A 360 -32.83 -47.23 -1.47
N ILE A 361 -32.22 -46.99 -0.30
CA ILE A 361 -31.50 -48.03 0.45
C ILE A 361 -32.39 -49.23 0.81
N PRO A 362 -33.58 -49.06 1.42
CA PRO A 362 -34.44 -50.20 1.74
C PRO A 362 -35.01 -50.88 0.49
N LEU A 363 -35.35 -50.09 -0.55
CA LEU A 363 -35.87 -50.63 -1.80
C LEU A 363 -34.81 -51.49 -2.52
N SER A 364 -33.57 -51.00 -2.61
CA SER A 364 -32.43 -51.72 -3.18
C SER A 364 -32.13 -53.01 -2.41
N PHE A 365 -32.19 -52.97 -1.07
CA PHE A 365 -32.05 -54.17 -0.25
C PHE A 365 -33.12 -55.22 -0.62
N MET A 366 -34.38 -54.81 -0.72
CA MET A 366 -35.48 -55.73 -1.09
C MET A 366 -35.31 -56.29 -2.51
N THR A 367 -34.92 -55.46 -3.48
CA THR A 367 -34.62 -55.95 -4.84
C THR A 367 -33.46 -56.94 -4.86
N SER A 368 -32.42 -56.72 -4.04
CA SER A 368 -31.28 -57.63 -3.94
C SER A 368 -31.69 -58.94 -3.25
N PHE A 369 -32.47 -58.87 -2.16
CA PHE A 369 -32.94 -60.04 -1.42
C PHE A 369 -33.76 -61.00 -2.29
N PHE A 370 -34.71 -60.46 -3.09
CA PHE A 370 -35.49 -61.25 -4.04
C PHE A 370 -34.74 -61.59 -5.34
N GLY A 371 -33.65 -60.88 -5.65
CA GLY A 371 -32.78 -61.18 -6.79
C GLY A 371 -31.72 -62.25 -6.50
N MET A 372 -31.48 -62.58 -5.22
CA MET A 372 -30.57 -63.66 -4.82
C MET A 372 -31.21 -65.03 -5.05
N ASN A 373 -30.50 -65.93 -5.75
CA ASN A 373 -30.91 -67.33 -5.90
C ASN A 373 -30.70 -68.11 -4.59
N LEU A 374 -31.60 -67.92 -3.64
CA LEU A 374 -31.65 -68.69 -2.40
C LEU A 374 -32.27 -70.06 -2.70
N GLY A 375 -31.42 -71.09 -2.82
CA GLY A 375 -31.81 -72.46 -3.24
C GLY A 375 -32.92 -73.15 -2.42
N ASN A 376 -33.34 -72.57 -1.29
CA ASN A 376 -34.40 -73.08 -0.42
C ASN A 376 -35.65 -72.17 -0.33
N VAL A 377 -35.68 -71.00 -0.98
CA VAL A 377 -36.80 -70.02 -0.87
C VAL A 377 -37.70 -69.99 -2.12
N GLY A 378 -37.37 -70.73 -3.19
CA GLY A 378 -38.20 -70.75 -4.40
C GLY A 378 -37.97 -71.98 -5.26
N LYS A 379 -38.74 -73.04 -5.03
CA LYS A 379 -38.97 -74.11 -6.03
C LYS A 379 -40.18 -73.81 -6.94
N GLY A 380 -40.76 -72.62 -6.85
CA GLY A 380 -41.86 -72.15 -7.70
C GLY A 380 -41.74 -70.65 -7.93
N GLN A 381 -42.19 -70.19 -9.10
CA GLN A 381 -42.23 -68.78 -9.51
C GLN A 381 -42.94 -67.94 -8.43
N LEU A 382 -42.19 -67.21 -7.62
CA LEU A 382 -42.78 -66.29 -6.64
C LEU A 382 -43.58 -65.23 -7.42
N PRO A 383 -44.88 -65.05 -7.13
CA PRO A 383 -45.69 -64.07 -7.84
C PRO A 383 -45.16 -62.67 -7.54
N LEU A 384 -45.08 -61.83 -8.59
CA LEU A 384 -44.56 -60.45 -8.54
C LEU A 384 -45.18 -59.61 -7.41
N TRP A 385 -46.44 -59.89 -7.07
CA TRP A 385 -47.18 -59.28 -5.95
C TRP A 385 -46.43 -59.38 -4.60
N MET A 386 -45.71 -60.47 -4.34
CA MET A 386 -45.06 -60.71 -3.04
C MET A 386 -43.89 -59.75 -2.79
N TRP A 387 -43.26 -59.26 -3.87
CA TRP A 387 -42.27 -58.18 -3.79
C TRP A 387 -42.92 -56.88 -3.32
N PHE A 388 -44.05 -56.48 -3.90
CA PHE A 388 -44.78 -55.28 -3.47
C PHE A 388 -45.27 -55.40 -2.02
N ALA A 389 -45.80 -56.57 -1.63
CA ALA A 389 -46.31 -56.85 -0.30
C ALA A 389 -45.24 -56.75 0.81
N SER A 390 -43.96 -56.97 0.47
CA SER A 390 -42.85 -56.94 1.42
C SER A 390 -42.03 -55.64 1.34
N ALA A 391 -41.83 -55.07 0.14
CA ALA A 391 -41.07 -53.84 -0.04
C ALA A 391 -41.77 -52.59 0.53
N ILE A 392 -43.10 -52.50 0.42
CA ILE A 392 -43.86 -51.34 0.91
C ILE A 392 -43.80 -51.25 2.45
N PRO A 393 -44.03 -52.32 3.24
CA PRO A 393 -43.89 -52.25 4.69
C PRO A 393 -42.46 -51.93 5.15
N VAL A 394 -41.44 -52.51 4.50
CA VAL A 394 -40.03 -52.29 4.88
C VAL A 394 -39.60 -50.84 4.62
N THR A 395 -39.99 -50.27 3.48
CA THR A 395 -39.71 -48.85 3.18
C THR A 395 -40.48 -47.90 4.11
N MET A 396 -41.75 -48.19 4.40
CA MET A 396 -42.55 -47.43 5.38
C MET A 396 -41.96 -47.47 6.80
N LEU A 397 -41.49 -48.63 7.23
CA LEU A 397 -40.92 -48.82 8.57
C LEU A 397 -39.56 -48.13 8.69
N SER A 398 -38.74 -48.19 7.64
CA SER A 398 -37.48 -47.41 7.55
C SER A 398 -37.73 -45.91 7.63
N PHE A 399 -38.72 -45.41 6.89
CA PHE A 399 -39.11 -44.00 6.94
C PHE A 399 -39.61 -43.57 8.33
N ALA A 400 -40.46 -44.39 8.96
CA ALA A 400 -40.97 -44.14 10.30
C ALA A 400 -39.84 -44.12 11.35
N ALA A 401 -38.87 -45.03 11.25
CA ALA A 401 -37.72 -45.10 12.15
C ALA A 401 -36.86 -43.82 12.06
N ILE A 402 -36.57 -43.32 10.85
CA ILE A 402 -35.81 -42.08 10.66
C ILE A 402 -36.58 -40.87 11.21
N ARG A 403 -37.90 -40.81 10.99
CA ARG A 403 -38.75 -39.75 11.54
C ARG A 403 -38.79 -39.75 13.07
N LEU A 404 -38.91 -40.92 13.69
CA LEU A 404 -38.88 -41.10 15.14
C LEU A 404 -37.52 -40.67 15.72
N LEU A 405 -36.44 -41.05 15.07
CA LEU A 405 -35.08 -40.72 15.49
C LEU A 405 -34.81 -39.22 15.37
N ALA A 406 -35.25 -38.57 14.29
CA ALA A 406 -35.20 -37.12 14.13
C ALA A 406 -36.04 -36.38 15.18
N TRP A 407 -37.24 -36.88 15.49
CA TRP A 407 -38.10 -36.32 16.53
C TRP A 407 -37.46 -36.42 17.92
N TYR A 408 -36.86 -37.58 18.24
CA TYR A 408 -36.16 -37.81 19.51
C TYR A 408 -34.96 -36.88 19.69
N LEU A 409 -34.15 -36.69 18.65
CA LEU A 409 -33.01 -35.76 18.69
C LEU A 409 -33.47 -34.30 18.89
N ASN A 410 -34.56 -33.87 18.24
CA ASN A 410 -35.11 -32.52 18.43
C ASN A 410 -35.64 -32.27 19.85
N GLN A 411 -36.17 -33.29 20.51
CA GLN A 411 -36.61 -33.20 21.92
C GLN A 411 -35.43 -33.03 22.89
N GLY A 412 -34.27 -33.63 22.57
CA GLY A 412 -33.05 -33.52 23.38
C GLY A 412 -32.44 -32.12 23.35
N VAL A 413 -32.41 -31.47 22.18
CA VAL A 413 -31.84 -30.12 22.01
C VAL A 413 -32.66 -29.06 22.76
N ARG A 414 -33.99 -29.16 22.78
CA ARG A 414 -34.88 -28.23 23.51
C ARG A 414 -34.79 -28.28 25.03
N LYS A 415 -34.08 -29.26 25.61
CA LYS A 415 -33.86 -29.38 27.06
C LYS A 415 -32.53 -28.80 27.54
N LEU A 416 -31.69 -28.32 26.61
CA LEU A 416 -30.35 -27.78 26.87
C LEU A 416 -30.25 -26.26 26.64
N GLU A 417 -31.27 -25.65 26.02
CA GLU A 417 -31.57 -24.21 26.10
C GLU A 417 -32.46 -23.93 27.32
#